data_AF-U3PDV6-F1
#
_entry.id   AF-U3PDV6-F1
#
_cell.length_a   1.000
_cell.length_b   1.000
_cell.length_c   1.000
_cell.angle_alpha   90.00
_cell.angle_beta   90.00
_cell.angle_gamma   90.00
#
_symmetry.space_group_name_H-M   'P 1'
#
loop_
_entity.id
_entity.type
_entity.pdbx_description
1 polymer ?
#
loop_
_entity_poly.entity_id
_entity_poly.type
_entity_poly.pdbx_seq_one_letter_code
_entity_poly.pdbx_strand_id
1 'polypeptide(L)' 'MPLIEYINKFYRGNQASFARLTGVQPAQVTQWINKGFIVVNHTLYSPRRKLGI' A
#
# COMPACT_ATOMS: atom_id res chain seq x y z
N MET A 1 1.53 3.19 8.64
CA MET A 1 1.56 1.71 8.67
C MET A 1 1.94 1.18 7.29
N PRO A 2 2.58 0.01 7.18
CA PRO A 2 2.75 -0.69 5.89
C PRO A 2 1.44 -0.79 5.10
N LEU A 3 1.52 -0.68 3.77
CA LEU A 3 0.34 -0.77 2.90
C LEU A 3 -0.45 -2.07 3.12
N ILE A 4 0.24 -3.21 3.27
CA ILE A 4 -0.43 -4.50 3.47
C ILE A 4 -1.27 -4.53 4.76
N GLU A 5 -0.80 -3.90 5.84
CA GLU A 5 -1.55 -3.80 7.09
C GLU A 5 -2.79 -2.90 6.93
N TYR A 6 -2.65 -1.81 6.18
CA TYR A 6 -3.78 -0.94 5.86
C TYR A 6 -4.86 -1.68 5.06
N ILE A 7 -4.46 -2.48 4.06
CA ILE A 7 -5.38 -3.32 3.28
C ILE A 7 -6.05 -4.37 4.17
N ASN A 8 -5.30 -5.00 5.07
CA ASN A 8 -5.87 -5.96 6.02
C ASN A 8 -6.93 -5.31 6.91
N LYS A 9 -6.64 -4.12 7.46
CA LYS A 9 -7.53 -3.41 8.39
C LYS A 9 -8.79 -2.85 7.73
N PHE A 10 -8.67 -2.22 6.56
CA PHE A 10 -9.76 -1.45 5.95
C PHE A 10 -10.42 -2.17 4.77
N TYR A 11 -9.79 -3.20 4.21
CA TYR A 11 -10.27 -3.93 3.03
C TYR A 11 -10.35 -5.45 3.27
N ARG A 12 -10.28 -5.91 4.53
CA ARG A 12 -10.34 -7.34 4.92
C ARG A 12 -9.28 -8.20 4.21
N GLY A 13 -8.12 -7.61 3.93
CA GLY A 13 -7.02 -8.27 3.22
C GLY A 13 -7.22 -8.41 1.71
N ASN A 14 -8.31 -7.87 1.16
CA ASN A 14 -8.62 -7.98 -0.25
C ASN A 14 -7.90 -6.90 -1.08
N GLN A 15 -6.72 -7.25 -1.61
CA GLN A 15 -5.92 -6.37 -2.46
C GLN A 15 -6.64 -5.99 -3.76
N ALA A 16 -7.47 -6.87 -4.34
CA ALA A 16 -8.24 -6.58 -5.55
C ALA A 16 -9.33 -5.52 -5.29
N SER A 17 -9.98 -5.57 -4.14
CA SER A 17 -10.95 -4.55 -3.71
C SER A 17 -10.27 -3.19 -3.52
N PHE A 18 -9.12 -3.16 -2.85
CA PHE A 18 -8.31 -1.95 -2.70
C PHE A 18 -7.90 -1.37 -4.06
N ALA A 19 -7.39 -2.22 -4.97
CA ALA A 19 -6.99 -1.81 -6.32
C ALA A 19 -8.17 -1.17 -7.08
N ARG A 20 -9.33 -1.85 -7.10
CA ARG A 20 -10.55 -1.36 -7.75
C ARG A 20 -11.03 -0.03 -7.18
N LEU A 21 -11.06 0.12 -5.86
CA LEU A 21 -11.56 1.32 -5.19
C LEU A 21 -10.60 2.52 -5.29
N THR A 22 -9.31 2.27 -5.53
CA THR A 22 -8.29 3.31 -5.72
C THR A 22 -7.97 3.58 -7.19
N GLY A 23 -8.63 2.88 -8.12
CA GLY A 23 -8.48 3.10 -9.56
C GLY A 23 -7.15 2.60 -10.14
N VAL A 24 -6.51 1.61 -9.52
CA VAL A 24 -5.24 1.04 -9.99
C VAL A 24 -5.36 -0.44 -10.29
N GLN A 25 -4.40 -0.97 -11.05
CA GLN A 25 -4.34 -2.41 -11.35
C GLN A 25 -3.83 -3.21 -10.13
N PRO A 26 -4.30 -4.46 -9.90
CA PRO A 26 -3.81 -5.29 -8.80
C PRO A 26 -2.29 -5.47 -8.79
N ALA A 27 -1.66 -5.60 -9.97
CA ALA A 27 -0.21 -5.70 -10.10
C ALA A 27 0.54 -4.49 -9.53
N GLN A 28 -0.05 -3.29 -9.63
CA GLN A 28 0.53 -2.07 -9.06
C GLN A 28 0.48 -2.09 -7.52
N VAL A 29 -0.59 -2.62 -6.93
CA VAL A 29 -0.69 -2.82 -5.47
C VAL A 29 0.38 -3.80 -4.99
N THR A 30 0.58 -4.92 -5.69
CA THR A 30 1.65 -5.87 -5.39
C THR A 30 3.03 -5.19 -5.45
N GLN A 31 3.29 -4.37 -6.48
CA GLN A 31 4.53 -3.61 -6.57
C GLN A 31 4.72 -2.65 -5.39
N TRP A 32 3.67 -1.94 -4.97
CA TRP A 32 3.74 -1.03 -3.83
C TRP A 32 4.03 -1.77 -2.52
N ILE A 33 3.40 -2.92 -2.29
CA ILE A 33 3.67 -3.78 -1.13
C ILE A 33 5.13 -4.23 -1.14
N ASN A 34 5.62 -4.77 -2.26
CA ASN A 34 7.00 -5.25 -2.39
C ASN A 34 8.03 -4.12 -2.25
N LYS A 35 7.70 -2.91 -2.70
CA LYS A 35 8.55 -1.70 -2.57
C LYS A 35 8.42 -1.03 -1.19
N GLY A 36 7.67 -1.60 -0.25
CA GLY A 36 7.57 -1.10 1.12
C GLY A 36 6.78 0.19 1.27
N PHE A 37 5.76 0.42 0.43
CA PHE A 37 4.90 1.60 0.55
C PHE A 37 4.17 1.62 1.89
N ILE A 38 3.97 2.83 2.41
CA ILE A 38 3.32 3.07 3.70
C ILE A 38 2.12 4.00 3.52
N VAL A 39 1.15 3.87 4.43
CA VAL A 39 0.00 4.76 4.54
C VAL A 39 0.10 5.59 5.81
N VAL A 40 -0.07 6.90 5.68
CA VAL A 40 -0.14 7.88 6.77
C VAL A 40 -1.36 8.75 6.53
N ASN A 41 -2.27 8.89 7.51
CA ASN A 41 -3.51 9.66 7.38
C ASN A 41 -4.29 9.36 6.10
N HIS A 42 -4.56 8.07 5.83
CA HIS A 42 -5.22 7.58 4.61
C HIS A 42 -4.56 7.96 3.28
N THR A 43 -3.30 8.43 3.31
CA THR A 43 -2.52 8.83 2.13
C THR A 43 -1.37 7.86 1.90
N LEU A 44 -1.17 7.44 0.65
CA LEU A 44 -0.16 6.47 0.25
C LEU A 44 1.18 7.17 -0.06
N TYR A 45 2.26 6.71 0.56
CA TYR A 45 3.62 7.22 0.35
C TYR A 45 4.56 6.12 -0.15
N SER A 46 5.39 6.48 -1.12
CA SER A 46 6.51 5.66 -1.60
C SER A 46 7.78 5.97 -0.81
N PRO A 47 8.54 4.97 -0.34
CA PRO A 47 9.87 5.21 0.21
C PRO A 47 10.75 5.89 -0.84
N ARG A 48 11.45 6.96 -0.45
CA ARG A 48 12.33 7.72 -1.36
C ARG A 48 13.80 7.50 -1.06
N ARG A 49 14.18 7.60 0.21
CA ARG A 49 15.57 7.46 0.66
C ARG A 49 15.59 6.76 2.01
N LYS A 50 16.47 5.77 2.16
CA LYS A 50 16.82 5.24 3.48
C LYS A 50 17.79 6.21 4.12
N LEU A 51 17.40 6.77 5.26
CA LEU A 51 18.32 7.52 6.12
C LEU A 51 19.07 6.47 6.93
N GLY A 52 20.39 6.41 6.77
CA GLY A 52 21.21 5.37 7.39
C GLY A 52 21.14 5.46 8.92
N ILE A 53 20.89 4.32 9.53
CA ILE A 53 21.34 3.92 10.85
C ILE A 53 21.92 2.51 10.66
#